data_AF-A0A1Y2EZ64-F1
#
_entry.id   AF-A0A1Y2EZ64-F1
#
_cell.length_a   1.000
_cell.length_b   1.000
_cell.length_c   1.000
_cell.angle_alpha   90.00
_cell.angle_beta   90.00
_cell.angle_gamma   90.00
#
_symmetry.space_group_name_H-M   'P 1'
#
loop_
_entity.id
_entity.type
_entity.pdbx_description
1 polymer ?
#
loop_
_entity_poly.entity_id
_entity_poly.type
_entity_poly.pdbx_seq_one_letter_code
_entity_poly.pdbx_strand_id
1 'polypeptide(L)'
;MEQLLRQHFASTRISNLIVEPADPPTKAQTTELISKGLAFVALYRLPRPFFKSEQWAENWNELALVAETKLEAFKREHEGDPRGLGLAKRESLWRHVSGTDDRRRPITVLFRLYPSNYLNDSGREVHRMVSYVYRKMIHAAKTVEQASALVFVGHRDWASLTRWQRINVALEAKRYFEEKLGVAVARQAAAASAAARASEPHAQSLGHHLPSLSARQSRRSGISAMELRTRWGGGGAP
;
A
#
# COMPACT_ATOMS: atom_id res chain seq x y z
N MET A 1 -18.81 -9.84 9.50
CA MET A 1 -18.54 -8.49 8.95
C MET A 1 -19.24 -8.25 7.62
N GLU A 2 -19.05 -9.09 6.59
CA GLU A 2 -19.63 -8.84 5.25
C GLU A 2 -21.15 -8.61 5.25
N GLN A 3 -21.93 -9.44 5.96
CA GLN A 3 -23.38 -9.27 6.06
C GLN A 3 -23.79 -7.91 6.66
N LEU A 4 -23.06 -7.45 7.70
CA LEU A 4 -23.30 -6.13 8.30
C LEU A 4 -23.01 -4.99 7.32
N LEU A 5 -21.93 -5.10 6.54
CA LEU A 5 -21.62 -4.12 5.49
C LEU A 5 -22.68 -4.12 4.39
N ARG A 6 -23.17 -5.30 3.99
CA ARG A 6 -24.25 -5.43 3.00
C ARG A 6 -25.53 -4.74 3.48
N GLN A 7 -25.91 -4.92 4.75
CA GLN A 7 -27.07 -4.26 5.34
C GLN A 7 -26.86 -2.74 5.44
N HIS A 8 -25.72 -2.32 5.99
CA HIS A 8 -25.43 -0.91 6.23
C HIS A 8 -25.31 -0.10 4.93
N PHE A 9 -24.67 -0.64 3.89
CA PHE A 9 -24.48 0.03 2.60
C PHE A 9 -25.48 -0.43 1.52
N ALA A 10 -26.60 -1.05 1.90
CA ALA A 10 -27.59 -1.59 0.95
C ALA A 10 -28.11 -0.53 -0.03
N SER A 11 -28.43 0.66 0.48
CA SER A 11 -28.98 1.77 -0.30
C SER A 11 -27.91 2.76 -0.79
N THR A 12 -26.66 2.61 -0.37
CA THR A 12 -25.57 3.51 -0.75
C THR A 12 -25.22 3.30 -2.22
N ARG A 13 -25.38 4.35 -3.02
CA ARG A 13 -24.99 4.39 -4.43
C ARG A 13 -23.57 4.94 -4.56
N ILE A 14 -22.83 4.46 -5.56
CA ILE A 14 -21.46 4.94 -5.82
C ILE A 14 -21.42 6.45 -6.13
N SER A 15 -22.45 6.99 -6.78
CA SER A 15 -22.60 8.42 -7.10
C SER A 15 -22.74 9.30 -5.86
N ASN A 16 -23.09 8.73 -4.70
CA ASN A 16 -23.11 9.45 -3.42
C ASN A 16 -21.71 9.54 -2.79
N LEU A 17 -20.78 8.67 -3.22
CA LEU A 17 -19.42 8.57 -2.69
C LEU A 17 -18.38 9.22 -3.60
N ILE A 18 -18.66 9.30 -4.91
CA ILE A 18 -17.79 9.86 -5.92
C ILE A 18 -18.54 10.97 -6.64
N VAL A 19 -18.04 12.18 -6.52
CA VAL A 19 -18.52 13.32 -7.31
C VAL A 19 -18.02 13.18 -8.74
N GLU A 20 -18.94 13.16 -9.70
CA GLU A 20 -18.57 13.21 -11.11
C GLU A 20 -18.20 14.64 -11.50
N PRO A 21 -17.10 14.83 -12.26
CA PRO A 21 -16.77 16.13 -12.84
C PRO A 21 -17.91 16.68 -13.69
N ALA A 22 -18.08 18.00 -13.70
CA ALA A 22 -18.98 18.65 -14.65
C ALA A 22 -18.48 18.42 -16.09
N ASP A 23 -19.37 18.60 -17.07
CA ASP A 23 -19.01 18.58 -18.49
C ASP A 23 -19.28 19.98 -19.10
N PRO A 24 -18.25 20.82 -19.31
CA PRO A 24 -16.83 20.57 -19.03
C PRO A 24 -16.42 20.74 -17.55
N PRO A 25 -15.30 20.14 -17.11
CA PRO A 25 -14.85 20.26 -15.74
C PRO A 25 -14.50 21.69 -15.34
N THR A 26 -14.77 22.04 -14.08
CA THR A 26 -14.27 23.28 -13.46
C THR A 26 -12.75 23.26 -13.31
N LYS A 27 -12.14 24.40 -12.96
CA LYS A 27 -10.70 24.48 -12.69
C LYS A 27 -10.27 23.49 -11.59
N ALA A 28 -10.99 23.46 -10.47
CA ALA A 28 -10.70 22.54 -9.36
C ALA A 28 -10.85 21.07 -9.76
N GLN A 29 -11.93 20.73 -10.47
CA GLN A 29 -12.11 19.36 -10.99
C GLN A 29 -11.03 18.97 -12.00
N THR A 30 -10.50 19.92 -12.78
CA THR A 30 -9.37 19.69 -13.68
C THR A 30 -8.12 19.29 -12.90
N THR A 31 -7.81 20.00 -11.81
CA THR A 31 -6.69 19.64 -10.92
C THR A 31 -6.87 18.23 -10.35
N GLU A 32 -8.07 17.90 -9.89
CA GLU A 32 -8.40 16.58 -9.36
C GLU A 32 -8.27 15.47 -10.41
N LEU A 33 -8.79 15.70 -11.63
CA LEU A 33 -8.68 14.78 -12.77
C LEU A 33 -7.21 14.47 -13.10
N ILE A 34 -6.36 15.49 -13.17
CA ILE A 34 -4.94 15.34 -13.45
C ILE A 34 -4.27 14.55 -12.33
N SER A 35 -4.49 14.96 -11.07
CA SER A 35 -3.87 14.33 -9.90
C SER A 35 -4.26 12.85 -9.76
N LYS A 36 -5.56 12.53 -9.83
CA LYS A 36 -6.04 11.15 -9.76
C LYS A 36 -5.64 10.34 -10.99
N GLY A 37 -5.62 10.95 -12.18
CA GLY A 37 -5.10 10.31 -13.39
C GLY A 37 -3.66 9.87 -13.23
N LEU A 38 -2.78 10.77 -12.75
CA LEU A 38 -1.37 10.48 -12.52
C LEU A 38 -1.20 9.40 -11.43
N ALA A 39 -1.91 9.52 -10.32
CA ALA A 39 -1.89 8.52 -9.24
C ALA A 39 -2.33 7.13 -9.73
N PHE A 40 -3.31 7.07 -10.63
CA PHE A 40 -3.81 5.82 -11.20
C PHE A 40 -2.80 5.20 -12.16
N VAL A 41 -2.22 6.01 -13.04
CA VAL A 41 -1.17 5.57 -13.97
C VAL A 41 0.08 5.08 -13.21
N ALA A 42 0.41 5.72 -12.08
CA ALA A 42 1.50 5.28 -11.22
C ALA A 42 1.29 3.87 -10.64
N LEU A 43 0.05 3.36 -10.54
CA LEU A 43 -0.22 1.99 -10.07
C LEU A 43 0.46 0.93 -10.95
N TYR A 44 0.62 1.21 -12.24
CA TYR A 44 1.21 0.28 -13.22
C TYR A 44 2.74 0.25 -13.15
N ARG A 45 3.36 1.26 -12.52
CA ARG A 45 4.81 1.47 -12.49
C ARG A 45 5.45 1.16 -11.14
N LEU A 46 4.67 0.68 -10.16
CA LEU A 46 5.20 0.42 -8.82
C LEU A 46 6.22 -0.74 -8.86
N PRO A 47 7.28 -0.72 -8.03
CA PRO A 47 8.26 -1.79 -7.95
C PRO A 47 7.67 -3.14 -7.51
N ARG A 48 6.46 -3.12 -6.93
CA ARG A 48 5.61 -4.29 -6.71
C ARG A 48 4.23 -3.97 -7.28
N PRO A 49 4.01 -4.13 -8.60
CA PRO A 49 2.71 -3.83 -9.18
C PRO A 49 1.68 -4.75 -8.54
N PHE A 50 0.53 -4.18 -8.12
CA PHE A 50 -0.60 -5.00 -7.67
C PHE A 50 -1.15 -5.87 -8.81
N PHE A 51 -0.85 -5.49 -10.05
CA PHE A 51 -1.24 -6.18 -11.27
C PHE A 51 -0.24 -7.30 -11.55
N LYS A 52 -0.69 -8.54 -11.40
CA LYS A 52 0.11 -9.74 -11.62
C LYS A 52 -0.13 -10.24 -13.04
N SER A 53 0.59 -9.68 -14.01
CA SER A 53 0.72 -10.32 -15.32
C SER A 53 2.11 -10.06 -15.88
N GLU A 54 2.97 -11.06 -15.82
CA GLU A 54 4.28 -11.01 -16.46
C GLU A 54 4.14 -10.82 -17.98
N GLN A 55 3.13 -11.46 -18.58
CA GLN A 55 2.86 -11.39 -20.02
C GLN A 55 2.57 -9.97 -20.52
N TRP A 56 1.88 -9.14 -19.73
CA TRP A 56 1.42 -7.81 -20.17
C TRP A 56 2.09 -6.66 -19.43
N ALA A 57 3.00 -6.94 -18.48
CA ALA A 57 3.64 -5.92 -17.64
C ALA A 57 4.36 -4.85 -18.46
N GLU A 58 5.16 -5.27 -19.45
CA GLU A 58 5.91 -4.35 -20.31
C GLU A 58 4.97 -3.45 -21.13
N ASN A 59 3.99 -4.04 -21.81
CA ASN A 59 3.00 -3.30 -22.60
C ASN A 59 2.19 -2.32 -21.72
N TRP A 60 1.79 -2.71 -20.51
CA TRP A 60 1.10 -1.79 -19.60
C TRP A 60 2.01 -0.67 -19.09
N ASN A 61 3.29 -0.96 -18.83
CA ASN A 61 4.26 0.06 -18.45
C ASN A 61 4.47 1.08 -19.58
N GLU A 62 4.58 0.63 -20.84
CA GLU A 62 4.65 1.53 -22.00
C GLU A 62 3.40 2.40 -22.13
N LEU A 63 2.21 1.81 -22.06
CA LEU A 63 0.94 2.56 -22.12
C LEU A 63 0.81 3.55 -20.95
N ALA A 64 1.27 3.15 -19.76
CA ALA A 64 1.31 4.02 -18.59
C ALA A 64 2.25 5.21 -18.80
N LEU A 65 3.44 5.01 -19.36
CA LEU A 65 4.38 6.10 -19.68
C LEU A 65 3.77 7.09 -20.68
N VAL A 66 3.06 6.61 -21.71
CA VAL A 66 2.37 7.49 -22.65
C VAL A 66 1.24 8.27 -21.95
N ALA A 67 0.47 7.61 -21.09
CA ALA A 67 -0.59 8.26 -20.31
C ALA A 67 -0.05 9.34 -19.38
N GLU A 68 1.03 9.04 -18.66
CA GLU A 68 1.69 9.94 -17.72
C GLU A 68 2.25 11.16 -18.45
N THR A 69 2.98 10.96 -19.55
CA THR A 69 3.52 12.06 -20.36
C THR A 69 2.42 13.01 -20.82
N LYS A 70 1.27 12.46 -21.22
CA LYS A 70 0.10 13.25 -21.65
C LYS A 70 -0.52 14.03 -20.49
N LEU A 71 -0.68 13.40 -19.32
CA LEU A 71 -1.23 14.05 -18.12
C LEU A 71 -0.29 15.12 -17.56
N GLU A 72 1.02 14.88 -17.57
CA GLU A 72 2.04 15.86 -17.16
C GLU A 72 2.08 17.07 -18.12
N ALA A 73 1.80 16.87 -19.40
CA ALA A 73 1.62 17.99 -20.33
C ALA A 73 0.38 18.83 -19.96
N PHE A 74 -0.75 18.20 -19.64
CA PHE A 74 -1.94 18.92 -19.14
C PHE A 74 -1.66 19.61 -17.81
N LYS A 75 -0.90 18.98 -16.91
CA LYS A 75 -0.52 19.56 -15.61
C LYS A 75 0.30 20.83 -15.78
N ARG A 76 1.40 20.77 -16.54
CA ARG A 76 2.27 21.93 -16.80
C ARG A 76 1.50 23.09 -17.41
N GLU A 77 0.61 22.81 -18.37
CA GLU A 77 -0.22 23.84 -18.96
C GLU A 77 -1.26 24.40 -17.98
N HIS A 78 -1.91 23.54 -17.18
CA HIS A 78 -2.86 23.96 -16.16
C HIS A 78 -2.22 24.85 -15.09
N GLU A 79 -0.99 24.54 -14.68
CA GLU A 79 -0.23 25.28 -13.68
C GLU A 79 0.42 26.56 -14.25
N GLY A 80 0.71 26.58 -15.55
CA GLY A 80 1.31 27.72 -16.25
C GLY A 80 0.36 28.89 -16.53
N ASP A 81 -0.96 28.68 -16.43
CA ASP A 81 -1.98 29.72 -16.62
C ASP A 81 -2.76 29.95 -15.31
N PRO A 82 -2.83 31.18 -14.76
CA PRO A 82 -3.65 31.51 -13.60
C PRO A 82 -5.13 31.14 -13.74
N ARG A 83 -5.66 31.09 -14.97
CA ARG A 83 -7.04 30.67 -15.30
C ARG A 83 -7.17 29.15 -15.44
N GLY A 84 -6.07 28.41 -15.46
CA GLY A 84 -5.99 26.98 -15.75
C GLY A 84 -6.19 26.68 -17.24
N LEU A 85 -6.37 25.39 -17.57
CA LEU A 85 -6.61 24.96 -18.96
C LEU A 85 -7.79 25.71 -19.61
N GLY A 86 -7.67 26.02 -20.91
CA GLY A 86 -8.81 26.48 -21.71
C GLY A 86 -9.91 25.42 -21.84
N LEU A 87 -11.13 25.86 -22.16
CA LEU A 87 -12.35 25.02 -22.17
C LEU A 87 -12.18 23.73 -23.00
N ALA A 88 -11.74 23.86 -24.25
CA ALA A 88 -11.54 22.73 -25.15
C ALA A 88 -10.52 21.71 -24.62
N LYS A 89 -9.51 22.16 -23.87
CA LYS A 89 -8.52 21.27 -23.25
C LYS A 89 -9.05 20.59 -21.99
N ARG A 90 -9.93 21.24 -21.23
CA ARG A 90 -10.65 20.59 -20.11
C ARG A 90 -11.58 19.49 -20.62
N GLU A 91 -12.32 19.75 -21.70
CA GLU A 91 -13.12 18.72 -22.38
C GLU A 91 -12.25 17.57 -22.89
N SER A 92 -11.12 17.89 -23.53
CA SER A 92 -10.18 16.88 -24.00
C SER A 92 -9.65 16.03 -22.85
N LEU A 93 -9.25 16.64 -21.72
CA LEU A 93 -8.82 15.93 -20.51
C LEU A 93 -9.94 15.02 -20.00
N TRP A 94 -11.16 15.53 -19.88
CA TRP A 94 -12.30 14.74 -19.40
C TRP A 94 -12.55 13.51 -20.27
N ARG A 95 -12.50 13.69 -21.59
CA ARG A 95 -12.67 12.60 -22.56
C ARG A 95 -11.63 11.49 -22.44
N HIS A 96 -10.44 11.74 -21.89
CA HIS A 96 -9.48 10.67 -21.59
C HIS A 96 -9.99 9.69 -20.53
N VAL A 97 -10.94 10.11 -19.70
CA VAL A 97 -11.50 9.30 -18.63
C VAL A 97 -12.94 8.88 -18.97
N SER A 98 -13.80 9.79 -19.41
CA SER A 98 -15.22 9.50 -19.65
C SER A 98 -15.54 8.98 -21.04
N GLY A 99 -14.66 9.24 -22.01
CA GLY A 99 -14.96 8.98 -23.41
C GLY A 99 -14.89 7.51 -23.82
N THR A 100 -15.34 7.24 -25.04
CA THR A 100 -15.16 5.96 -25.73
C THR A 100 -13.68 5.62 -25.92
N ASP A 101 -13.41 4.33 -26.15
CA ASP A 101 -12.06 3.84 -26.42
C ASP A 101 -11.48 4.50 -27.67
N ASP A 102 -10.37 5.21 -27.52
CA ASP A 102 -9.66 5.91 -28.59
C ASP A 102 -8.15 5.76 -28.39
N ARG A 103 -7.42 5.37 -29.44
CA ARG A 103 -5.96 5.22 -29.40
C ARG A 103 -5.23 6.51 -29.03
N ARG A 104 -5.83 7.67 -29.29
CA ARG A 104 -5.32 8.99 -28.90
C ARG A 104 -5.50 9.28 -27.42
N ARG A 105 -6.23 8.42 -26.69
CA ARG A 105 -6.55 8.57 -25.27
C ARG A 105 -5.91 7.44 -24.47
N PRO A 106 -4.63 7.58 -24.08
CA PRO A 106 -3.86 6.49 -23.49
C PRO A 106 -4.50 5.90 -22.22
N ILE A 107 -5.17 6.70 -21.39
CA ILE A 107 -5.91 6.19 -20.22
C ILE A 107 -7.05 5.23 -20.63
N THR A 108 -7.80 5.55 -21.70
CA THR A 108 -8.87 4.67 -22.19
C THR A 108 -8.31 3.35 -22.72
N VAL A 109 -7.15 3.39 -23.38
CA VAL A 109 -6.48 2.20 -23.92
C VAL A 109 -5.90 1.33 -22.80
N LEU A 110 -5.28 1.99 -21.80
CA LEU A 110 -4.71 1.33 -20.64
C LEU A 110 -5.80 0.65 -19.82
N PHE A 111 -6.96 1.29 -19.66
CA PHE A 111 -8.03 0.83 -18.77
C PHE A 111 -9.41 0.89 -19.45
N ARG A 112 -9.76 -0.18 -20.16
CA ARG A 112 -11.01 -0.27 -20.93
C ARG A 112 -12.17 -0.75 -20.06
N LEU A 113 -13.39 -0.40 -20.46
CA LEU A 113 -14.60 -0.83 -19.76
C LEU A 113 -15.10 -2.19 -20.24
N TYR A 114 -14.89 -2.50 -21.53
CA TYR A 114 -15.40 -3.69 -22.22
C TYR A 114 -14.23 -4.53 -22.74
N PRO A 115 -13.74 -5.49 -21.93
CA PRO A 115 -12.52 -6.25 -22.22
C PRO A 115 -12.67 -7.28 -23.35
N SER A 116 -13.89 -7.57 -23.83
CA SER A 116 -14.19 -8.78 -24.62
C SER A 116 -13.37 -8.93 -25.90
N ASN A 117 -12.77 -7.84 -26.42
CA ASN A 117 -12.09 -7.83 -27.71
C ASN A 117 -10.59 -7.49 -27.62
N TYR A 118 -10.03 -7.27 -26.42
CA TYR A 118 -8.65 -6.81 -26.26
C TYR A 118 -7.91 -7.61 -25.19
N LEU A 119 -6.96 -8.45 -25.64
CA LEU A 119 -6.15 -9.29 -24.75
C LEU A 119 -5.28 -8.49 -23.77
N ASN A 120 -4.97 -7.24 -24.08
CA ASN A 120 -4.09 -6.38 -23.31
C ASN A 120 -4.81 -5.38 -22.40
N ASP A 121 -6.12 -5.54 -22.17
CA ASP A 121 -6.85 -4.67 -21.22
C ASP A 121 -6.44 -4.95 -19.76
N SER A 122 -6.04 -3.91 -19.04
CA SER A 122 -5.73 -4.02 -17.61
C SER A 122 -6.97 -4.06 -16.71
N GLY A 123 -8.16 -3.79 -17.27
CA GLY A 123 -9.43 -3.71 -16.54
C GLY A 123 -9.67 -4.87 -15.57
N ARG A 124 -9.34 -6.08 -16.01
CA ARG A 124 -9.46 -7.31 -15.20
C ARG A 124 -8.47 -7.35 -14.03
N GLU A 125 -7.22 -6.93 -14.23
CA GLU A 125 -6.21 -6.93 -13.16
C GLU A 125 -6.49 -5.85 -12.12
N VAL A 126 -6.97 -4.68 -12.55
CA VAL A 126 -7.44 -3.65 -11.63
C VAL A 126 -8.59 -4.15 -10.78
N HIS A 127 -9.57 -4.83 -11.37
CA HIS A 127 -10.66 -5.44 -10.60
C HIS A 127 -10.13 -6.48 -9.62
N ARG A 128 -9.22 -7.38 -10.04
CA ARG A 128 -8.58 -8.37 -9.15
C ARG A 128 -7.88 -7.73 -7.96
N MET A 129 -7.17 -6.62 -8.17
CA MET A 129 -6.57 -5.84 -7.08
C MET A 129 -7.64 -5.35 -6.10
N VAL A 130 -8.71 -4.73 -6.61
CA VAL A 130 -9.82 -4.24 -5.77
C VAL A 130 -10.47 -5.39 -5.00
N SER A 131 -10.74 -6.54 -5.65
CA SER A 131 -11.29 -7.74 -5.00
C SER A 131 -10.36 -8.32 -3.93
N TYR A 132 -9.05 -8.25 -4.13
CA TYR A 132 -8.08 -8.66 -3.12
C TYR A 132 -8.16 -7.76 -1.88
N VAL A 133 -8.14 -6.44 -2.07
CA VAL A 133 -8.27 -5.47 -0.96
C VAL A 133 -9.62 -5.61 -0.27
N TYR A 134 -10.71 -5.74 -1.02
CA TYR A 134 -12.06 -5.98 -0.50
C TYR A 134 -12.10 -7.18 0.46
N ARG A 135 -11.56 -8.34 0.05
CA ARG A 135 -11.52 -9.53 0.91
C ARG A 135 -10.68 -9.30 2.17
N LYS A 136 -9.50 -8.68 2.04
CA LYS A 136 -8.64 -8.35 3.18
C LYS A 136 -9.33 -7.39 4.15
N MET A 137 -10.02 -6.38 3.63
CA MET A 137 -10.80 -5.42 4.40
C MET A 137 -11.90 -6.11 5.22
N ILE A 138 -12.70 -6.98 4.59
CA ILE A 138 -13.78 -7.70 5.28
C ILE A 138 -13.28 -8.54 6.45
N HIS A 139 -12.13 -9.19 6.29
CA HIS A 139 -11.55 -10.02 7.36
C HIS A 139 -10.85 -9.18 8.44
N ALA A 140 -10.31 -8.01 8.09
CA ALA A 140 -9.60 -7.15 9.04
C ALA A 140 -10.52 -6.23 9.85
N ALA A 141 -11.65 -5.79 9.26
CA ALA A 141 -12.57 -4.85 9.90
C ALA A 141 -13.36 -5.54 11.03
N LYS A 142 -13.34 -4.91 12.21
CA LYS A 142 -14.12 -5.35 13.38
C LYS A 142 -15.44 -4.61 13.51
N THR A 143 -15.51 -3.38 12.98
CA THR A 143 -16.71 -2.55 12.95
C THR A 143 -16.94 -2.01 11.54
N VAL A 144 -18.14 -1.49 11.27
CA VAL A 144 -18.51 -0.97 9.93
C VAL A 144 -17.65 0.24 9.56
N GLU A 145 -17.34 1.09 10.52
CA GLU A 145 -16.61 2.35 10.36
C GLU A 145 -15.14 2.12 9.99
N GLN A 146 -14.60 0.92 10.28
CA GLN A 146 -13.23 0.54 9.90
C GLN A 146 -13.12 0.13 8.44
N ALA A 147 -14.24 -0.18 7.77
CA ALA A 147 -14.26 -0.56 6.36
C ALA A 147 -14.39 0.67 5.47
N SER A 148 -13.69 0.70 4.33
CA SER A 148 -13.88 1.73 3.32
C SER A 148 -15.19 1.48 2.56
N ALA A 149 -16.15 2.39 2.73
CA ALA A 149 -17.43 2.36 2.01
C ALA A 149 -17.23 2.34 0.49
N LEU A 150 -16.26 3.11 0.00
CA LEU A 150 -16.01 3.26 -1.44
C LEU A 150 -15.38 2.00 -2.05
N VAL A 151 -14.51 1.28 -1.33
CA VAL A 151 -14.03 -0.06 -1.76
C VAL A 151 -15.18 -1.07 -1.77
N PHE A 152 -16.02 -1.07 -0.72
CA PHE A 152 -17.12 -2.03 -0.61
C PHE A 152 -18.17 -1.84 -1.71
N VAL A 153 -18.72 -0.63 -1.83
CA VAL A 153 -19.73 -0.28 -2.84
C VAL A 153 -19.13 -0.38 -4.25
N GLY A 154 -17.90 0.09 -4.43
CA GLY A 154 -17.21 0.02 -5.73
C GLY A 154 -16.96 -1.41 -6.21
N HIS A 155 -16.62 -2.33 -5.32
CA HIS A 155 -16.48 -3.75 -5.66
C HIS A 155 -17.85 -4.39 -5.99
N ARG A 156 -18.89 -4.08 -5.21
CA ARG A 156 -20.26 -4.60 -5.44
C ARG A 156 -20.79 -4.20 -6.82
N ASP A 157 -20.63 -2.94 -7.18
CA ASP A 157 -21.26 -2.34 -8.36
C ASP A 157 -20.32 -2.29 -9.59
N TRP A 158 -19.14 -2.93 -9.51
CA TRP A 158 -18.01 -2.79 -10.44
C TRP A 158 -18.38 -2.78 -11.93
N ALA A 159 -19.26 -3.70 -12.34
CA ALA A 159 -19.68 -3.86 -13.73
C ALA A 159 -20.42 -2.62 -14.27
N SER A 160 -21.18 -1.93 -13.42
CA SER A 160 -21.96 -0.73 -13.77
C SER A 160 -21.17 0.57 -13.65
N LEU A 161 -19.97 0.53 -13.06
CA LEU A 161 -19.17 1.72 -12.81
C LEU A 161 -18.61 2.33 -14.10
N THR A 162 -18.62 3.66 -14.17
CA THR A 162 -17.90 4.42 -15.18
C THR A 162 -16.39 4.29 -14.97
N ARG A 163 -15.59 4.59 -16.00
CA ARG A 163 -14.12 4.53 -15.89
C ARG A 163 -13.59 5.46 -14.80
N TRP A 164 -14.16 6.65 -14.67
CA TRP A 164 -13.84 7.58 -13.58
C TRP A 164 -14.10 6.96 -12.20
N GLN A 165 -15.27 6.37 -12.01
CA GLN A 165 -15.64 5.73 -10.76
C GLN A 165 -14.70 4.56 -10.44
N ARG A 166 -14.40 3.71 -11.43
CA ARG A 166 -13.45 2.59 -11.25
C ARG A 166 -12.03 3.06 -10.89
N ILE A 167 -11.54 4.14 -11.49
CA ILE A 167 -10.24 4.77 -11.13
C ILE A 167 -10.25 5.16 -9.65
N ASN A 168 -11.29 5.86 -9.20
CA ASN A 168 -11.42 6.27 -7.80
C ASN A 168 -11.47 5.09 -6.84
N VAL A 169 -12.20 4.03 -7.19
CA VAL A 169 -12.26 2.78 -6.41
C VAL A 169 -10.89 2.10 -6.33
N ALA A 170 -10.14 2.06 -7.44
CA ALA A 170 -8.81 1.49 -7.47
C ALA A 170 -7.81 2.27 -6.59
N LEU A 171 -7.85 3.60 -6.65
CA LEU A 171 -7.02 4.48 -5.82
C LEU A 171 -7.34 4.32 -4.33
N GLU A 172 -8.62 4.27 -3.99
CA GLU A 172 -9.07 4.05 -2.61
C GLU A 172 -8.65 2.68 -2.08
N ALA A 173 -8.78 1.63 -2.90
CA ALA A 173 -8.31 0.30 -2.53
C ALA A 173 -6.79 0.30 -2.25
N LYS A 174 -6.01 1.00 -3.07
CA LYS A 174 -4.56 1.17 -2.85
C LYS A 174 -4.28 1.88 -1.52
N ARG A 175 -4.93 3.03 -1.29
CA ARG A 175 -4.80 3.82 -0.05
C ARG A 175 -5.14 3.00 1.19
N TYR A 176 -6.28 2.32 1.17
CA TYR A 176 -6.73 1.47 2.28
C TYR A 176 -5.72 0.36 2.58
N PHE A 177 -5.20 -0.29 1.54
CA PHE A 177 -4.20 -1.34 1.71
C PHE A 177 -2.91 -0.82 2.34
N GLU A 178 -2.39 0.31 1.87
CA GLU A 178 -1.17 0.93 2.40
C GLU A 178 -1.33 1.36 3.87
N GLU A 179 -2.48 1.94 4.23
CA GLU A 179 -2.80 2.30 5.62
C GLU A 179 -2.76 1.06 6.54
N LYS A 180 -3.45 -0.02 6.16
CA LYS A 180 -3.48 -1.24 6.99
C LYS A 180 -2.14 -1.96 7.03
N LEU A 181 -1.36 -1.90 5.95
CA LEU A 181 0.01 -2.42 5.96
C LEU A 181 0.89 -1.63 6.94
N GLY A 182 0.80 -0.30 6.93
CA GLY A 182 1.52 0.56 7.87
C GLY A 182 1.19 0.25 9.34
N VAL A 183 -0.10 0.08 9.66
CA VAL A 183 -0.54 -0.32 11.01
C VAL A 183 -0.01 -1.70 11.39
N ALA A 184 0.02 -2.66 10.46
CA ALA A 184 0.56 -3.99 10.73
C ALA A 184 2.07 -3.96 11.02
N VAL A 185 2.84 -3.21 10.24
CA VAL A 185 4.29 -3.02 10.46
C VAL A 185 4.56 -2.34 11.79
N ALA A 186 3.82 -1.28 12.13
CA ALA A 186 3.98 -0.59 13.41
C ALA A 186 3.68 -1.51 14.61
N ARG A 187 2.65 -2.36 14.51
CA ARG A 187 2.34 -3.36 15.55
C ARG A 187 3.44 -4.40 15.70
N GLN A 188 4.00 -4.88 14.59
CA GLN A 188 5.12 -5.83 14.63
C GLN A 188 6.37 -5.22 15.28
N ALA A 189 6.69 -3.97 14.92
CA ALA A 189 7.81 -3.25 15.55
C ALA A 189 7.59 -3.07 17.07
N ALA A 190 6.39 -2.66 17.48
CA ALA A 190 6.06 -2.52 18.90
C ALA A 190 6.14 -3.84 19.67
N ALA A 191 5.67 -4.95 19.08
CA ALA A 191 5.76 -6.27 19.68
C ALA A 191 7.22 -6.74 19.81
N ALA A 192 8.05 -6.49 18.79
CA ALA A 192 9.48 -6.81 18.83
C ALA A 192 10.21 -6.00 19.92
N SER A 193 9.91 -4.70 20.05
CA SER A 193 10.47 -3.86 21.11
C SER A 193 10.01 -4.30 22.51
N ALA A 194 8.75 -4.73 22.67
CA ALA A 194 8.25 -5.25 23.94
C ALA A 194 8.92 -6.57 24.32
N ALA A 195 9.12 -7.48 23.35
CA ALA A 195 9.83 -8.73 23.56
C ALA A 195 11.31 -8.50 23.93
N ALA A 196 11.98 -7.54 23.29
CA ALA A 196 13.36 -7.18 23.63
C ALA A 196 13.50 -6.69 25.08
N ARG A 197 12.56 -5.85 25.56
CA ARG A 197 12.55 -5.38 26.95
C ARG A 197 12.25 -6.49 27.96
N ALA A 198 11.41 -7.46 27.60
CA ALA A 198 11.13 -8.61 28.44
C ALA A 198 12.34 -9.57 28.54
N SER A 199 13.19 -9.60 27.51
CA SER A 199 14.41 -10.39 27.44
C SER A 199 15.64 -9.68 27.99
N GLU A 200 15.56 -8.40 28.41
CA GLU A 200 16.64 -7.80 29.18
C GLU A 200 16.76 -8.59 30.48
N PRO A 201 17.89 -9.29 30.71
CA PRO A 201 18.08 -10.02 31.94
C PRO A 201 17.94 -8.99 33.02
N HIS A 202 16.93 -9.20 33.87
CA HIS A 202 16.73 -8.44 35.08
C HIS A 202 17.97 -8.74 35.94
N ALA A 203 19.06 -8.03 35.67
CA ALA A 203 20.17 -7.83 36.56
C ALA A 203 19.62 -6.97 37.69
N GLN A 204 18.69 -7.54 38.45
CA GLN A 204 18.67 -7.39 39.87
C GLN A 204 20.07 -7.79 40.30
N SER A 205 20.94 -6.77 40.31
CA SER A 205 22.08 -6.66 41.17
C SER A 205 21.53 -6.89 42.58
N LEU A 206 21.31 -8.16 42.91
CA LEU A 206 21.41 -8.64 44.26
C LEU A 206 22.89 -8.44 44.56
N GLY A 207 23.20 -7.24 45.05
CA GLY A 207 24.43 -6.90 45.73
C GLY A 207 24.58 -7.78 46.96
N HIS A 208 24.84 -9.06 46.72
CA HIS A 208 25.42 -9.98 47.66
C HIS A 208 26.60 -10.58 46.91
N HIS A 209 27.76 -9.94 47.14
CA HIS A 209 29.08 -10.51 46.98
C HIS A 209 29.06 -11.97 47.46
N LEU A 210 28.80 -12.91 46.56
CA LEU A 210 29.18 -14.29 46.78
C LEU A 210 30.66 -14.35 46.49
N PRO A 211 31.52 -14.57 47.49
CA PRO A 211 32.96 -14.69 47.27
C PRO A 211 33.19 -15.83 46.28
N SER A 212 34.05 -15.59 45.29
CA SER A 212 34.39 -16.56 44.26
C SER A 212 34.73 -17.91 44.87
N LEU A 213 34.40 -19.01 44.16
CA LEU A 213 34.70 -20.38 44.62
C LEU A 213 36.20 -20.59 44.93
N SER A 214 37.07 -19.81 44.30
CA SER A 214 38.50 -19.73 44.58
C SER A 214 38.84 -19.20 45.98
N ALA A 215 38.01 -18.32 46.58
CA ALA A 215 38.20 -17.83 47.95
C ALA A 215 37.76 -18.86 49.01
N ARG A 216 36.83 -19.77 48.69
CA ARG A 216 36.38 -20.82 49.62
C ARG A 216 37.33 -22.02 49.67
N GLN A 217 38.01 -22.36 48.57
CA GLN A 217 38.96 -23.48 48.58
C GLN A 217 40.27 -23.16 49.33
N SER A 218 40.71 -21.90 49.38
CA SER A 218 41.95 -21.54 50.08
C SER A 218 41.88 -21.75 51.61
N ARG A 219 40.68 -21.74 52.21
CA ARG A 219 40.51 -21.90 53.66
C ARG A 219 40.48 -23.34 54.13
N ARG A 220 40.21 -24.32 53.26
CA ARG A 220 40.07 -25.74 53.66
C ARG A 220 41.33 -26.57 53.47
N SER A 221 42.26 -26.16 52.61
CA SER A 221 43.44 -26.96 52.29
C SER A 221 44.74 -26.47 52.91
N GLY A 222 44.80 -25.26 53.48
CA GLY A 222 46.05 -24.68 54.00
C GLY A 222 47.12 -24.42 52.93
N ILE A 223 46.81 -24.70 51.66
CA ILE A 223 47.72 -24.62 50.52
C ILE A 223 47.52 -23.25 49.87
N SER A 224 48.61 -22.49 49.75
CA SER A 224 48.56 -21.14 49.17
C SER A 224 48.23 -21.23 47.67
N ALA A 225 47.55 -20.21 47.13
CA ALA A 225 47.19 -20.16 45.70
C ALA A 225 48.42 -20.17 44.76
N MET A 226 49.61 -19.82 45.28
CA MET A 226 50.87 -19.89 44.56
C MET A 226 51.33 -21.34 44.36
N GLU A 227 51.15 -22.18 45.38
CA GLU A 227 51.57 -23.58 45.40
C GLU A 227 50.76 -24.45 44.43
N LEU A 228 49.46 -24.14 44.26
CA LEU A 228 48.63 -24.77 43.23
C LEU A 228 49.09 -24.40 41.81
N ARG A 229 49.53 -23.16 41.56
CA ARG A 229 50.01 -22.77 40.23
C ARG A 229 51.31 -23.47 39.85
N THR A 230 52.22 -23.67 40.81
CA THR A 230 53.47 -24.42 40.57
C THR A 230 53.18 -25.89 40.23
N ARG A 231 52.18 -26.49 40.88
CA ARG A 231 51.84 -27.91 40.69
C ARG A 231 51.19 -28.22 39.34
N TRP A 232 50.50 -27.26 38.73
CA TRP A 232 49.79 -27.44 37.46
C TRP A 232 50.46 -26.74 36.27
N GLY A 233 51.37 -25.79 36.51
CA GLY A 233 52.10 -25.06 35.46
C GLY A 233 53.39 -25.74 34.97
N GLY A 234 53.83 -26.83 35.61
CA GLY A 234 55.13 -27.48 35.34
C GLY A 234 55.09 -28.67 34.37
N GLY A 235 54.03 -28.85 33.59
CA GLY A 235 53.89 -29.92 32.60
C GLY A 235 54.45 -29.56 31.22
N GLY A 236 55.66 -29.01 31.15
CA GLY A 236 56.40 -28.87 29.90
C GLY A 236 57.19 -30.14 29.64
N ALA A 237 56.72 -30.98 28.72
CA ALA A 237 57.47 -32.11 28.21
C ALA A 237 58.45 -31.63 27.09
N PRO A 238 59.64 -32.23 26.98
CA PRO A 238 60.64 -31.92 25.95
C PRO A 238 60.24 -32.35 24.53
#